data_AF-B2AL33-F1
#
_entry.id   AF-B2AL33-F1
#
_cell.length_a   1.000
_cell.length_b   1.000
_cell.length_c   1.000
_cell.angle_alpha   90.00
_cell.angle_beta   90.00
_cell.angle_gamma   90.00
#
_symmetry.space_group_name_H-M   'P 1'
#
loop_
_entity.id
_entity.type
_entity.pdbx_description
1 polymer ?
#
loop_
_entity_poly.entity_id
_entity_poly.type
_entity_poly.pdbx_seq_one_letter_code
_entity_poly.pdbx_strand_id
1 'polypeptide(L)'
;MAKTFEKERKRIAKKKGGKIEALHANSRNAKRLHTAVIRDDRLKALAAARKKQDKPLIRRTRFFLEAARENELKPLDEAAVQAKILEFVGQHNEEYEEIKKTRRAGRPPSTREDLLKMAIEALETEHKNGFCKPNLITMTA
;
A
#
# COMPACT_ATOMS: atom_id res chain seq x y z
N MET A 1 -8.81 15.93 -2.87
CA MET A 1 -7.62 16.10 -3.73
C MET A 1 -7.19 17.56 -3.71
N ALA A 2 -5.90 17.84 -3.70
CA ALA A 2 -5.41 19.21 -3.80
C ALA A 2 -5.80 19.79 -5.18
N LYS A 3 -6.51 20.92 -5.17
CA LYS A 3 -6.98 21.62 -6.37
C LYS A 3 -6.20 22.92 -6.57
N THR A 4 -4.91 22.94 -6.21
CA THR A 4 -4.16 24.20 -6.18
C THR A 4 -3.91 24.72 -7.59
N PHE A 5 -3.60 23.83 -8.54
CA PHE A 5 -3.50 24.18 -9.96
C PHE A 5 -4.82 24.71 -10.52
N GLU A 6 -5.94 24.04 -10.25
CA GLU A 6 -7.26 24.48 -10.75
C GLU A 6 -7.63 25.87 -10.22
N LYS A 7 -7.36 26.14 -8.94
CA LYS A 7 -7.60 27.45 -8.32
C LYS A 7 -6.74 28.54 -8.97
N GLU A 8 -5.45 28.25 -9.17
CA GLU A 8 -4.51 29.18 -9.82
C GLU A 8 -4.87 29.44 -11.28
N ARG A 9 -5.24 28.39 -12.02
CA ARG A 9 -5.72 28.47 -13.40
C ARG A 9 -6.95 29.36 -13.50
N LYS A 10 -7.96 29.15 -12.65
CA LYS A 10 -9.19 29.97 -12.61
C LYS A 10 -8.88 31.44 -12.28
N ARG A 11 -7.99 31.69 -11.32
CA ARG A 11 -7.59 33.05 -10.92
C ARG A 11 -6.92 33.80 -12.07
N ILE A 12 -6.03 33.13 -12.80
CA ILE A 12 -5.31 33.72 -13.93
C ILE A 12 -6.26 33.92 -15.12
N ALA A 13 -7.14 32.96 -15.41
CA ALA A 13 -8.18 33.08 -16.43
C ALA A 13 -9.07 34.31 -16.19
N LYS A 14 -9.55 34.50 -14.95
CA LYS A 14 -10.39 35.64 -14.59
C LYS A 14 -9.68 36.98 -14.84
N LYS A 15 -8.37 37.06 -14.55
CA LYS A 15 -7.57 38.28 -14.75
C LYS A 15 -7.21 38.56 -16.22
N LYS A 16 -7.09 37.52 -17.06
CA LYS A 16 -6.68 37.60 -18.47
C LYS A 16 -7.81 37.41 -19.49
N GLY A 17 -9.07 37.47 -19.06
CA GLY A 17 -10.23 37.28 -19.95
C GLY A 17 -10.28 35.89 -20.60
N GLY A 18 -9.91 34.85 -19.85
CA GLY A 18 -9.99 33.44 -20.29
C GLY A 18 -8.77 32.92 -21.08
N LYS A 19 -7.89 33.79 -21.59
CA LYS A 19 -6.72 33.39 -22.41
C LYS A 19 -5.54 32.94 -21.54
N ILE A 20 -5.52 31.67 -21.15
CA ILE A 20 -4.41 31.06 -20.37
C ILE A 20 -3.28 30.56 -21.28
N GLU A 21 -3.59 30.15 -22.50
CA GLU A 21 -2.64 29.54 -23.44
C GLU A 21 -1.61 30.55 -23.99
N ALA A 22 -1.93 31.84 -23.96
CA ALA A 22 -1.03 32.93 -24.37
C ALA A 22 -0.11 33.44 -23.25
N LEU A 23 0.37 32.55 -22.36
CA LEU A 23 1.31 32.90 -21.31
C LEU A 23 2.75 32.67 -21.77
N HIS A 24 3.58 33.72 -21.73
CA HIS A 24 5.02 33.55 -21.91
C HIS A 24 5.58 32.61 -20.82
N ALA A 25 6.46 31.69 -21.21
CA ALA A 25 7.00 30.64 -20.33
C ALA A 25 7.66 31.20 -19.06
N ASN A 26 8.37 32.32 -19.18
CA ASN A 26 9.05 32.96 -18.04
C ASN A 26 8.18 33.96 -17.26
N SER A 27 6.91 34.13 -17.64
CA SER A 27 6.01 35.04 -16.94
C SER A 27 5.75 34.60 -15.50
N ARG A 28 5.47 35.55 -14.61
CA ARG A 28 5.11 35.26 -13.20
C ARG A 28 3.92 34.30 -13.09
N ASN A 29 2.96 34.41 -13.99
CA ASN A 29 1.77 33.55 -14.01
C ASN A 29 2.10 32.13 -14.47
N ALA A 30 2.96 31.95 -15.46
CA ALA A 30 3.46 30.63 -15.86
C ALA A 30 4.23 29.94 -14.72
N LYS A 31 5.12 30.67 -14.03
CA LYS A 31 5.83 30.16 -12.85
C LYS A 31 4.88 29.74 -11.73
N ARG A 32 3.84 30.54 -11.45
CA ARG A 32 2.80 30.21 -10.45
C ARG A 32 2.04 28.93 -10.80
N LEU A 33 1.64 28.76 -12.06
CA LEU A 33 0.98 27.54 -12.52
C LEU A 33 1.91 26.33 -12.36
N HIS A 34 3.16 26.45 -12.77
CA HIS A 34 4.16 25.38 -12.64
C HIS A 34 4.37 24.95 -11.18
N THR A 35 4.53 25.91 -10.26
CA THR A 35 4.65 25.60 -8.81
C THR A 35 3.40 24.90 -8.28
N ALA A 36 2.21 25.29 -8.74
CA ALA A 36 0.96 24.67 -8.34
C ALA A 36 0.84 23.21 -8.85
N VAL A 37 1.26 22.94 -10.09
CA VAL A 37 1.35 21.57 -10.64
C VAL A 37 2.28 20.71 -9.80
N ILE A 38 3.52 21.17 -9.57
CA ILE A 38 4.50 20.43 -8.76
C ILE A 38 3.95 20.13 -7.36
N ARG A 39 3.25 21.08 -6.74
CA ARG A 39 2.66 20.89 -5.42
C ARG A 39 1.58 19.80 -5.45
N ASP A 40 0.66 19.87 -6.41
CA ASP A 40 -0.41 18.86 -6.54
C ASP A 40 0.20 17.47 -6.81
N ASP A 41 1.25 17.36 -7.62
CA ASP A 41 1.93 16.09 -7.90
C ASP A 41 2.68 15.54 -6.69
N ARG A 42 3.38 16.38 -5.90
CA ARG A 42 3.98 15.97 -4.63
C ARG A 42 2.94 15.43 -3.65
N LEU A 43 1.79 16.09 -3.54
CA LEU A 43 0.71 15.66 -2.65
C LEU A 43 0.08 14.34 -3.13
N LYS A 44 -0.07 14.15 -4.45
CA LYS A 44 -0.50 12.87 -5.03
C LYS A 44 0.51 11.76 -4.72
N ALA A 45 1.80 12.01 -4.89
CA ALA A 45 2.86 11.05 -4.60
C ALA A 45 2.86 10.65 -3.11
N LEU A 46 2.72 11.62 -2.20
CA LEU A 46 2.61 11.35 -0.77
C LEU A 46 1.37 10.52 -0.42
N ALA A 47 0.22 10.84 -1.01
CA ALA A 47 -1.00 10.05 -0.81
C ALA A 47 -0.85 8.63 -1.36
N ALA A 48 -0.19 8.45 -2.51
CA ALA A 48 0.10 7.13 -3.08
C ALA A 48 1.07 6.33 -2.20
N ALA A 49 2.08 6.99 -1.62
CA ALA A 49 3.02 6.36 -0.69
C ALA A 49 2.30 5.84 0.56
N ARG A 50 1.43 6.65 1.19
CA ARG A 50 0.60 6.23 2.33
C ARG A 50 -0.26 5.02 1.98
N LYS A 51 -0.98 5.10 0.84
CA LYS A 51 -1.77 3.95 0.36
C LYS A 51 -0.92 2.70 0.18
N LYS A 52 0.33 2.82 -0.30
CA LYS A 52 1.24 1.68 -0.46
C LYS A 52 1.67 1.10 0.91
N GLN A 53 1.91 1.96 1.90
CA GLN A 53 2.20 1.56 3.27
C GLN A 53 1.02 0.86 3.95
N ASP A 54 -0.22 1.28 3.66
CA ASP A 54 -1.42 0.69 4.26
C ASP A 54 -1.85 -0.64 3.60
N LYS A 55 -1.37 -0.93 2.38
CA LYS A 55 -1.73 -2.15 1.62
C LYS A 55 -1.56 -3.46 2.42
N PRO A 56 -0.45 -3.70 3.14
CA PRO A 56 -0.27 -4.93 3.93
C PRO A 56 -1.33 -5.08 5.03
N LEU A 57 -1.68 -4.00 5.71
CA LEU A 57 -2.73 -3.99 6.74
C LEU A 57 -4.10 -4.33 6.15
N ILE A 58 -4.42 -3.75 4.98
CA ILE A 58 -5.68 -4.03 4.28
C ILE A 58 -5.73 -5.50 3.83
N ARG A 59 -4.65 -6.03 3.24
CA ARG A 59 -4.56 -7.44 2.81
C ARG A 59 -4.71 -8.39 3.99
N ARG A 60 -4.03 -8.09 5.09
CA ARG A 60 -4.13 -8.84 6.35
C ARG A 60 -5.56 -8.84 6.87
N THR A 61 -6.16 -7.67 7.01
CA THR A 61 -7.55 -7.53 7.51
C THR A 61 -8.51 -8.31 6.63
N ARG A 62 -8.32 -8.27 5.31
CA ARG A 62 -9.13 -9.03 4.36
C ARG A 62 -9.01 -10.54 4.57
N PHE A 63 -7.80 -11.07 4.73
CA PHE A 63 -7.57 -12.50 4.98
C PHE A 63 -8.30 -12.98 6.25
N PHE A 64 -8.16 -12.25 7.37
CA PHE A 64 -8.84 -12.61 8.61
C PHE A 64 -10.36 -12.41 8.54
N LEU A 65 -10.84 -11.44 7.76
CA LEU A 65 -12.26 -11.26 7.50
C LEU A 65 -12.84 -12.42 6.69
N GLU A 66 -12.11 -12.91 5.69
CA GLU A 66 -12.49 -14.10 4.92
C GLU A 66 -12.56 -15.33 5.82
N ALA A 67 -11.55 -15.55 6.68
CA ALA A 67 -11.57 -16.61 7.68
C ALA A 67 -12.75 -16.51 8.68
N ALA A 68 -13.11 -15.29 9.11
CA ALA A 68 -14.28 -15.07 9.96
C ALA A 68 -15.59 -15.38 9.24
N ARG A 69 -15.70 -15.05 7.94
CA ARG A 69 -16.88 -15.36 7.12
C ARG A 69 -17.05 -16.86 6.89
N GLU A 70 -15.96 -17.59 6.70
CA GLU A 70 -15.95 -19.06 6.63
C GLU A 70 -16.52 -19.68 7.90
N ASN A 71 -16.33 -19.02 9.05
CA ASN A 71 -16.87 -19.44 10.34
C ASN A 71 -18.19 -18.73 10.72
N GLU A 72 -18.97 -18.29 9.72
CA GLU A 72 -20.29 -17.65 9.89
C GLU A 72 -20.28 -16.40 10.79
N LEU A 73 -19.15 -15.68 10.86
CA LEU A 73 -18.93 -14.52 11.73
C LEU A 73 -19.09 -14.83 13.23
N LYS A 74 -19.03 -16.11 13.61
CA LYS A 74 -19.01 -16.52 15.02
C LYS A 74 -17.61 -16.32 15.59
N PRO A 75 -17.48 -16.12 16.92
CA PRO A 75 -16.20 -16.11 17.59
C PRO A 75 -15.36 -17.34 17.25
N LEU A 76 -14.10 -17.12 16.88
CA LEU A 76 -13.14 -18.20 16.70
C LEU A 76 -12.49 -18.54 18.05
N ASP A 77 -12.25 -19.83 18.25
CA ASP A 77 -11.39 -20.29 19.32
C ASP A 77 -9.94 -19.84 19.12
N GLU A 78 -9.18 -19.71 20.21
CA GLU A 78 -7.80 -19.24 20.18
C GLU A 78 -6.90 -20.16 19.33
N ALA A 79 -7.13 -21.48 19.39
CA ALA A 79 -6.40 -22.44 18.56
C ALA A 79 -6.67 -22.24 17.06
N ALA A 80 -7.93 -21.96 16.68
CA ALA A 80 -8.31 -21.68 15.30
C ALA A 80 -7.70 -20.36 14.80
N VAL A 81 -7.68 -19.34 15.64
CA VAL A 81 -7.02 -18.06 15.32
C VAL A 81 -5.52 -18.28 15.12
N GLN A 82 -4.86 -19.04 15.98
CA GLN A 82 -3.44 -19.35 15.85
C GLN A 82 -3.13 -20.10 14.55
N ALA A 83 -3.96 -21.08 14.18
CA ALA A 83 -3.83 -21.79 12.91
C ALA A 83 -3.90 -20.82 11.71
N LYS A 84 -4.86 -19.88 11.71
CA LYS A 84 -4.98 -18.86 10.67
C LYS A 84 -3.80 -17.88 10.64
N ILE A 85 -3.21 -17.55 11.79
CA ILE A 85 -1.98 -16.73 11.83
C ILE A 85 -0.83 -17.49 11.16
N LEU A 86 -0.63 -18.77 11.47
CA LEU A 86 0.43 -19.58 10.88
C LEU A 86 0.26 -19.74 9.36
N GLU A 87 -0.98 -19.93 8.90
CA GLU A 87 -1.34 -19.94 7.48
C GLU A 87 -0.93 -18.64 6.80
N PHE A 88 -1.25 -17.49 7.40
CA PHE A 88 -0.89 -16.17 6.85
C PHE A 88 0.62 -15.91 6.84
N VAL A 89 1.33 -16.29 7.91
CA VAL A 89 2.79 -16.13 8.00
C VAL A 89 3.49 -16.99 6.95
N GLY A 90 2.99 -18.21 6.71
CA GLY A 90 3.54 -19.17 5.76
C GLY A 90 3.17 -18.94 4.29
N GLN A 91 2.34 -17.95 3.96
CA GLN A 91 1.76 -17.77 2.61
C GLN A 91 2.79 -17.64 1.47
N HIS A 92 4.04 -17.27 1.77
CA HIS A 92 5.10 -17.06 0.79
C HIS A 92 6.09 -18.23 0.71
N ASN A 93 5.99 -19.22 1.61
CA ASN A 93 6.98 -20.30 1.72
C ASN A 93 6.98 -21.20 0.48
N GLU A 94 5.80 -21.53 -0.05
CA GLU A 94 5.67 -22.37 -1.24
C GLU A 94 6.26 -21.67 -2.47
N GLU A 95 5.87 -20.42 -2.71
CA GLU A 95 6.40 -19.60 -3.81
C GLU A 95 7.93 -19.44 -3.74
N TYR A 96 8.45 -19.21 -2.53
CA TYR A 96 9.88 -19.07 -2.30
C TYR A 96 10.64 -20.36 -2.65
N GLU A 97 10.13 -21.51 -2.21
CA GLU A 97 10.76 -22.81 -2.51
C GLU A 97 10.65 -23.19 -3.99
N GLU A 98 9.58 -22.82 -4.70
CA GLU A 98 9.48 -22.99 -6.15
C GLU A 98 10.54 -22.17 -6.91
N ILE A 99 10.71 -20.90 -6.56
CA ILE A 99 11.72 -20.04 -7.20
C ILE A 99 13.13 -20.57 -6.92
N LYS A 100 13.38 -21.03 -5.69
CA LYS A 100 14.66 -21.62 -5.31
C LYS A 100 14.94 -22.94 -6.04
N LYS A 101 13.93 -23.79 -6.26
CA LYS A 101 14.06 -25.05 -7.01
C LYS A 101 14.32 -24.83 -8.50
N THR A 102 13.68 -23.82 -9.10
CA THR A 102 13.89 -23.48 -10.52
C THR A 102 15.25 -22.81 -10.77
N ARG A 103 15.90 -22.31 -9.73
CA ARG A 103 17.23 -21.71 -9.80
C ARG A 103 18.30 -22.77 -10.01
N ARG A 104 19.08 -22.63 -11.09
CA ARG A 104 20.27 -23.47 -11.34
C ARG A 104 21.34 -23.20 -10.29
N ALA A 105 22.10 -24.24 -9.94
CA ALA A 105 23.24 -24.12 -9.03
C ALA A 105 24.22 -23.03 -9.52
N GLY A 106 24.69 -22.18 -8.60
CA GLY A 106 25.62 -21.08 -8.89
C GLY A 106 24.99 -19.79 -9.42
N ARG A 107 23.70 -19.76 -9.77
CA ARG A 107 23.01 -18.52 -10.14
C ARG A 107 22.65 -17.72 -8.88
N PRO A 108 22.93 -16.40 -8.81
CA PRO A 108 22.50 -15.59 -7.68
C PRO A 108 20.96 -15.51 -7.60
N PRO A 109 20.41 -15.23 -6.41
CA PRO A 109 18.97 -15.06 -6.23
C PRO A 109 18.44 -13.90 -7.05
N SER A 110 17.18 -14.01 -7.48
CA SER A 110 16.51 -12.93 -8.21
C SER A 110 15.98 -11.86 -7.26
N THR A 111 15.72 -10.64 -7.76
CA THR A 111 15.09 -9.59 -6.95
C THR A 111 13.76 -10.04 -6.34
N ARG A 112 12.99 -10.90 -7.03
CA ARG A 112 11.75 -11.46 -6.48
C ARG A 112 12.02 -12.41 -5.33
N GLU A 113 13.03 -13.27 -5.46
CA GLU A 113 13.47 -14.20 -4.41
C GLU A 113 13.90 -13.45 -3.15
N ASP A 114 14.71 -12.38 -3.31
CA ASP A 114 15.14 -11.54 -2.19
C ASP A 114 13.96 -10.83 -1.52
N LEU A 115 13.02 -10.27 -2.29
CA LEU A 115 11.83 -9.61 -1.75
C LEU A 115 10.92 -10.59 -0.99
N LEU A 116 10.77 -11.83 -1.48
CA LEU A 116 10.00 -12.86 -0.79
C LEU A 116 10.68 -13.27 0.52
N LYS A 117 12.00 -13.46 0.49
CA LYS A 117 12.78 -13.77 1.69
C LYS A 117 12.63 -12.68 2.76
N MET A 118 12.78 -11.41 2.38
CA MET A 118 12.56 -10.28 3.29
C MET A 118 11.13 -10.24 3.85
N ALA A 119 10.12 -10.59 3.04
CA ALA A 119 8.73 -10.63 3.48
C ALA A 119 8.48 -11.77 4.49
N ILE A 120 9.04 -12.96 4.24
CA ILE A 120 8.97 -14.11 5.15
C ILE A 120 9.63 -13.75 6.48
N GLU A 121 10.86 -13.25 6.46
CA GLU A 121 11.60 -12.86 7.67
C GLU A 121 10.85 -11.79 8.49
N ALA A 122 10.23 -10.82 7.81
CA ALA A 122 9.42 -9.80 8.47
C ALA A 122 8.18 -10.39 9.16
N LEU A 123 7.47 -11.31 8.50
CA LEU A 123 6.28 -11.97 9.07
C LEU A 123 6.64 -12.89 10.24
N GLU A 124 7.72 -13.66 10.13
CA GLU A 124 8.21 -14.52 11.21
C GLU A 124 8.66 -13.69 12.43
N THR A 125 9.33 -12.58 12.19
CA THR A 125 9.76 -11.67 13.27
C THR A 125 8.56 -11.02 13.95
N GLU A 126 7.56 -10.58 13.17
CA GLU A 126 6.30 -10.05 13.72
C GLU A 126 5.56 -11.12 14.53
N HIS A 127 5.51 -12.36 14.04
CA HIS A 127 4.87 -13.47 14.75
C HIS A 127 5.51 -13.73 16.12
N LYS A 128 6.85 -13.75 16.18
CA LYS A 128 7.61 -13.93 17.42
C LYS A 128 7.41 -12.79 18.42
N ASN A 129 7.33 -11.55 17.94
CA ASN A 129 7.26 -10.35 18.77
C ASN A 129 5.83 -9.97 19.20
N GLY A 130 4.80 -10.56 18.58
CA GLY A 130 3.40 -10.24 18.82
C GLY A 130 2.72 -9.80 17.53
N PHE A 131 1.88 -10.68 16.99
CA PHE A 131 1.23 -10.48 15.70
C PHE A 131 0.02 -9.55 15.79
N CYS A 132 0.01 -8.47 15.00
CA CYS A 132 -1.12 -7.53 14.95
C CYS A 132 -2.25 -8.10 14.09
N LYS A 133 -3.37 -8.45 14.73
CA LYS A 133 -4.57 -9.05 14.11
C LYS A 133 -5.86 -8.37 14.60
N PRO A 134 -6.95 -8.42 13.82
CA PRO A 134 -8.27 -8.06 14.34
C PRO A 134 -8.67 -9.00 15.49
N ASN A 135 -9.49 -8.49 16.40
CA ASN A 135 -10.06 -9.34 17.45
C ASN A 135 -11.15 -10.23 16.85
N LEU A 136 -10.93 -11.55 16.92
CA LEU A 136 -11.84 -12.57 16.39
C LEU A 136 -12.45 -13.46 17.49
N ILE A 137 -12.07 -13.24 18.75
CA ILE A 137 -12.35 -14.15 19.87
C ILE A 137 -13.56 -13.68 20.68
N THR A 138 -13.79 -12.37 20.77
CA THR A 138 -14.91 -11.83 21.53
C THR A 138 -15.94 -11.21 20.59
N MET A 139 -17.23 -11.53 20.78
CA MET A 139 -18.29 -10.70 20.21
C MET A 139 -18.29 -9.38 20.97
N THR A 140 -17.94 -8.30 20.28
CA THR A 140 -18.19 -6.95 20.78
C THR A 140 -19.63 -6.60 20.43
N ALA A 141 -20.37 -6.13 21.44
CA ALA A 141 -21.78 -5.74 21.32
C ALA A 141 -21.97 -4.47 20.50
#